data_AF-T1FAS8-F1
#
_entry.id   AF-T1FAS8-F1
#
_cell.length_a   1.000
_cell.length_b   1.000
_cell.length_c   1.000
_cell.angle_alpha   90.00
_cell.angle_beta   90.00
_cell.angle_gamma   90.00
#
_symmetry.space_group_name_H-M   'P 1'
#
loop_
_entity.id
_entity.type
_entity.pdbx_description
1 polymer ?
#
loop_
_entity_poly.entity_id
_entity_poly.type
_entity_poly.pdbx_seq_one_letter_code
_entity_poly.pdbx_strand_id
1 'polypeptide(L)'
;MAFLIALQGGSVIRLFHKELEAFVVAEGLFDDEITEDVHLRIREVDQLVPKSLYPTTSGNTFWQVETETSLLNGDVIRWEQQIRFRHMTTRQYLCITTDRRVTLTFDSKDPRTVFRVHPVIKEVDEIIFDSYARIEHVITGYWLHAMRDEEYVRRQLRQTENESGESLKSLRWDAASLRKISASGEKVYHDAYTLQVVEPANLSAFNYAAGMVPFLLNHILDRNQGKILNAKKTFKITQALEELKNFMIVNGVAMKKRQKLMRNLRLIDLLVRALQFPLQGAQDQTHLTKIFKGAYDVLYTYMIGNSRKNALYFAKYIDFFQTQITVKVGDIGLNVAKMIAELIRDNRKIVDRISQEQIELFVGLLKINKNYRYLDLLNVLCVCNGVAITNNQTYITEHWLRRDKVTE
;
A
#
# COMPACT_ATOMS: atom_id res chain seq x y z
N MET A 1 23.97 17.78 24.44
CA MET A 1 24.35 18.42 23.17
C MET A 1 23.91 17.46 22.07
N ALA A 2 22.75 17.69 21.46
CA ALA A 2 22.33 16.84 20.33
C ALA A 2 23.23 17.19 19.15
N PHE A 3 24.00 16.23 18.64
CA PHE A 3 24.76 16.43 17.42
C PHE A 3 23.76 16.74 16.30
N LEU A 4 23.83 17.94 15.74
CA LEU A 4 23.07 18.30 14.55
C LEU A 4 23.60 17.44 13.40
N ILE A 5 22.75 16.55 12.89
CA ILE A 5 23.12 15.64 11.79
C ILE A 5 22.83 16.38 10.49
N ALA A 6 23.88 16.57 9.67
CA ALA A 6 23.76 17.16 8.36
C ALA A 6 23.19 16.15 7.33
N LEU A 7 22.46 16.66 6.35
CA LEU A 7 21.93 15.90 5.23
C LEU A 7 23.09 15.44 4.34
N GLN A 8 23.11 14.16 4.00
CA GLN A 8 24.11 13.58 3.11
C GLN A 8 23.46 13.09 1.81
N GLY A 9 24.23 13.06 0.72
CA GLY A 9 23.84 12.36 -0.50
C GLY A 9 23.46 10.90 -0.22
N GLY A 10 22.37 10.45 -0.83
CA GLY A 10 21.79 9.12 -0.60
C GLY A 10 20.86 9.03 0.61
N SER A 11 20.77 10.07 1.46
CA SER A 11 19.87 10.09 2.61
C SER A 11 18.41 9.94 2.20
N VAL A 12 17.65 9.17 2.97
CA VAL A 12 16.20 9.04 2.80
C VAL A 12 15.48 9.94 3.82
N ILE A 13 14.66 10.83 3.29
CA ILE A 13 13.98 11.88 4.03
C ILE A 13 12.47 11.83 3.84
N ARG A 14 11.77 12.65 4.61
CA ARG A 14 10.37 13.02 4.39
C ARG A 14 10.30 14.52 4.18
N LEU A 15 9.69 14.92 3.07
CA LEU A 15 9.40 16.33 2.79
C LEU A 15 8.09 16.70 3.50
N PHE A 16 8.19 17.52 4.53
CA PHE A 16 7.06 17.94 5.35
C PHE A 16 6.78 19.43 5.16
N HIS A 17 5.59 19.77 4.68
CA HIS A 17 5.09 21.13 4.58
C HIS A 17 4.58 21.58 5.95
N LYS A 18 5.18 22.62 6.51
CA LYS A 18 4.95 23.04 7.90
C LYS A 18 3.57 23.65 8.14
N GLU A 19 3.12 24.53 7.26
CA GLU A 19 1.86 25.24 7.50
C GLU A 19 0.61 24.36 7.28
N LEU A 20 0.61 23.52 6.24
CA LEU A 20 -0.46 22.55 6.00
C LEU A 20 -0.34 21.26 6.82
N GLU A 21 0.71 21.14 7.64
CA GLU A 21 1.06 19.91 8.37
C GLU A 21 0.98 18.65 7.49
N ALA A 22 1.57 18.70 6.30
CA ALA A 22 1.36 17.70 5.26
C ALA A 22 2.68 17.11 4.73
N PHE A 23 2.65 15.83 4.36
CA PHE A 23 3.79 15.18 3.71
C PHE A 23 3.63 15.19 2.19
N VAL A 24 4.71 15.47 1.47
CA VAL A 24 4.77 15.25 0.02
C VAL A 24 4.84 13.74 -0.23
N VAL A 25 3.89 13.23 -1.01
CA VAL A 25 3.75 11.79 -1.28
C VAL A 25 3.45 11.54 -2.75
N ALA A 26 3.73 10.33 -3.21
CA ALA A 26 3.17 9.77 -4.43
C ALA A 26 2.83 8.29 -4.18
N GLU A 27 2.04 7.66 -5.06
CA GLU A 27 1.72 6.24 -4.94
C GLU A 27 1.92 5.51 -6.26
N GLY A 28 2.60 4.38 -6.24
CA GLY A 28 2.77 3.51 -7.41
C GLY A 28 3.78 2.40 -7.16
N LEU A 29 4.03 1.60 -8.19
CA LEU A 29 5.08 0.58 -8.22
C LEU A 29 6.21 1.05 -9.14
N PHE A 30 7.40 0.48 -9.04
CA PHE A 30 8.52 0.94 -9.86
C PHE A 30 8.47 0.51 -11.34
N ASP A 31 7.74 -0.56 -11.66
CA ASP A 31 7.57 -1.10 -13.03
C ASP A 31 6.12 -0.96 -13.53
N ASP A 32 5.31 -0.12 -12.88
CA ASP A 32 3.91 0.12 -13.23
C ASP A 32 3.67 1.63 -13.34
N GLU A 33 2.57 2.02 -13.95
CA GLU A 33 2.17 3.41 -13.97
C GLU A 33 1.92 3.93 -12.55
N ILE A 34 2.14 5.24 -12.39
CA ILE A 34 1.86 5.93 -11.13
C ILE A 34 0.37 5.87 -10.86
N THR A 35 0.01 5.25 -9.73
CA THR A 35 -1.38 5.16 -9.30
C THR A 35 -1.92 6.47 -8.76
N GLU A 36 -1.10 7.26 -8.08
CA GLU A 36 -1.44 8.60 -7.61
C GLU A 36 -0.24 9.51 -7.79
N ASP A 37 -0.45 10.66 -8.45
CA ASP A 37 0.59 11.63 -8.73
C ASP A 37 1.10 12.29 -7.44
N VAL A 38 2.12 13.15 -7.56
CA VAL A 38 2.65 13.88 -6.41
C VAL A 38 1.56 14.77 -5.80
N HIS A 39 1.32 14.63 -4.50
CA HIS A 39 0.35 15.42 -3.76
C HIS A 39 0.76 15.57 -2.29
N LEU A 40 0.04 16.42 -1.56
CA LEU A 40 0.23 16.62 -0.14
C LEU A 40 -0.79 15.80 0.64
N ARG A 41 -0.30 15.02 1.60
CA ARG A 41 -1.13 14.24 2.52
C ARG A 41 -1.11 14.89 3.89
N ILE A 42 -2.22 15.50 4.29
CA ILE A 42 -2.37 16.18 5.58
C ILE A 42 -2.24 15.16 6.71
N ARG A 43 -1.50 15.55 7.74
CA ARG A 43 -1.36 14.82 8.99
C ARG A 43 -1.26 15.83 10.14
N GLU A 44 -2.41 16.38 10.48
CA GLU A 44 -2.54 17.27 11.63
C GLU A 44 -2.16 16.57 12.93
N VAL A 45 -1.48 17.31 13.81
CA VAL A 45 -1.11 16.82 15.14
C VAL A 45 -2.29 16.99 16.10
N ASP A 46 -3.07 15.92 16.25
CA ASP A 46 -4.18 15.87 17.20
C ASP A 46 -3.72 15.30 18.55
N GLN A 47 -3.72 16.12 19.61
CA GLN A 47 -3.32 15.72 20.96
C GLN A 47 -4.21 14.62 21.56
N LEU A 48 -5.47 14.50 21.11
CA LEU A 48 -6.40 13.46 21.56
C LEU A 48 -6.13 12.10 20.90
N VAL A 49 -5.32 12.07 19.84
CA VAL A 49 -4.98 10.87 19.09
C VAL A 49 -3.48 10.62 19.20
N PRO A 50 -3.00 9.81 20.18
CA PRO A 50 -1.56 9.59 20.40
C PRO A 50 -0.75 9.16 19.18
N LYS A 51 -1.38 8.54 18.16
CA LYS A 51 -0.73 8.15 16.89
C LYS A 51 -0.41 9.33 15.97
N SER A 52 -1.06 10.47 16.13
CA SER A 52 -0.80 11.68 15.34
C SER A 52 0.54 12.31 15.75
N LEU A 53 0.87 12.22 17.06
CA LEU A 53 2.05 12.80 17.71
C LEU A 53 3.38 12.24 17.19
N TYR A 54 3.35 11.03 16.64
CA TYR A 54 4.54 10.40 16.07
C TYR A 54 4.59 10.60 14.55
N PRO A 55 5.80 10.79 13.98
CA PRO A 55 5.97 10.90 12.54
C PRO A 55 5.41 9.70 11.77
N THR A 56 4.98 9.95 10.53
CA THR A 56 4.40 8.88 9.69
C THR A 56 5.41 7.78 9.37
N THR A 57 4.96 6.53 9.41
CA THR A 57 5.73 5.34 9.00
C THR A 57 5.37 4.86 7.59
N SER A 58 4.69 5.69 6.80
CA SER A 58 4.29 5.30 5.44
C SER A 58 5.47 5.38 4.48
N GLY A 59 5.71 4.33 3.72
CA GLY A 59 6.78 4.33 2.71
C GLY A 59 6.54 5.32 1.56
N ASN A 60 5.28 5.70 1.31
CA ASN A 60 4.90 6.69 0.29
C ASN A 60 5.39 8.11 0.60
N THR A 61 5.96 8.35 1.79
CA THR A 61 6.52 9.66 2.16
C THR A 61 8.04 9.70 2.02
N PHE A 62 8.67 8.60 1.59
CA PHE A 62 10.13 8.47 1.57
C PHE A 62 10.68 8.96 0.24
N TRP A 63 11.59 9.93 0.34
CA TRP A 63 12.31 10.51 -0.79
C TRP A 63 13.80 10.35 -0.54
N GLN A 64 14.52 9.74 -1.47
CA GLN A 64 15.97 9.69 -1.46
C GLN A 64 16.52 10.95 -2.10
N VAL A 65 17.47 11.60 -1.44
CA VAL A 65 18.17 12.77 -1.97
C VAL A 65 19.41 12.31 -2.71
N GLU A 66 19.52 12.65 -3.99
CA GLU A 66 20.68 12.32 -4.83
C GLU A 66 21.33 13.62 -5.30
N THR A 67 22.66 13.71 -5.31
CA THR A 67 23.34 14.88 -5.89
C THR A 67 23.22 14.85 -7.41
N GLU A 68 23.12 16.01 -8.06
CA GLU A 68 23.03 16.08 -9.52
C GLU A 68 24.30 15.54 -10.20
N THR A 69 25.46 15.83 -9.62
CA THR A 69 26.77 15.50 -10.20
C THR A 69 27.13 14.03 -10.11
N SER A 70 26.69 13.31 -9.07
CA SER A 70 26.94 11.88 -8.92
C SER A 70 25.94 11.18 -7.99
N LEU A 71 25.43 10.04 -8.46
CA LEU A 71 24.58 9.13 -7.68
C LEU A 71 25.34 8.39 -6.56
N LEU A 72 26.67 8.34 -6.66
CA LEU A 72 27.54 7.66 -5.70
C LEU A 72 28.11 8.62 -4.65
N ASN A 73 27.74 9.90 -4.71
CA ASN A 73 28.24 10.87 -3.76
C ASN A 73 27.43 10.84 -2.46
N GLY A 74 28.11 10.49 -1.36
CA GLY A 74 27.59 10.51 0.01
C GLY A 74 28.00 11.76 0.81
N ASP A 75 28.55 12.78 0.14
CA ASP A 75 28.99 14.02 0.77
C ASP A 75 27.83 14.76 1.44
N VAL A 76 28.18 15.62 2.39
CA VAL A 76 27.24 16.54 3.03
C VAL A 76 26.68 17.50 1.98
N ILE A 77 25.36 17.62 1.94
CA ILE A 77 24.65 18.50 1.03
C ILE A 77 24.60 19.90 1.62
N ARG A 78 25.01 20.88 0.81
CA ARG A 78 24.96 22.31 1.15
C ARG A 78 23.70 22.97 0.61
N TRP A 79 23.32 24.09 1.20
CA TRP A 79 22.25 24.92 0.66
C TRP A 79 22.53 25.28 -0.80
N GLU A 80 21.47 25.34 -1.61
CA GLU A 80 21.53 25.75 -3.02
C GLU A 80 22.34 24.80 -3.94
N GLN A 81 22.86 23.71 -3.39
CA GLN A 81 23.43 22.62 -4.18
C GLN A 81 22.32 21.96 -5.01
N GLN A 82 22.66 21.60 -6.24
CA GLN A 82 21.73 20.93 -7.16
C GLN A 82 21.55 19.47 -6.74
N ILE A 83 20.31 19.10 -6.48
CA ILE A 83 19.90 17.77 -6.02
C ILE A 83 18.71 17.26 -6.82
N ARG A 84 18.46 15.95 -6.71
CA ARG A 84 17.27 15.28 -7.24
C ARG A 84 16.55 14.57 -6.09
N PHE A 85 15.22 14.56 -6.13
CA PHE A 85 14.40 13.80 -5.18
C PHE A 85 13.86 12.55 -5.88
N ARG A 86 14.29 11.38 -5.41
CA ARG A 86 13.82 10.10 -5.91
C ARG A 86 12.81 9.49 -4.95
N HIS A 87 11.61 9.24 -5.43
CA HIS A 87 10.55 8.62 -4.63
C HIS A 87 10.84 7.13 -4.41
N MET A 88 10.81 6.67 -3.16
CA MET A 88 11.32 5.33 -2.83
C MET A 88 10.43 4.18 -3.28
N THR A 89 9.09 4.35 -3.36
CA THR A 89 8.19 3.26 -3.79
C THR A 89 8.10 3.14 -5.32
N THR A 90 8.04 4.26 -6.03
CA THR A 90 7.97 4.28 -7.50
C THR A 90 9.34 4.29 -8.17
N ARG A 91 10.42 4.60 -7.44
CA ARG A 91 11.80 4.76 -7.97
C ARG A 91 11.95 5.85 -9.03
N GLN A 92 10.94 6.68 -9.21
CA GLN A 92 10.90 7.80 -10.14
C GLN A 92 11.31 9.10 -9.45
N TYR A 93 11.69 10.09 -10.25
CA TYR A 93 12.18 11.38 -9.80
C TYR A 93 11.09 12.44 -9.83
N LEU A 94 11.03 13.26 -8.77
CA LEU A 94 10.21 14.47 -8.75
C LEU A 94 10.61 15.37 -9.92
N CYS A 95 9.66 15.89 -10.68
CA CYS A 95 9.92 16.87 -11.70
C CYS A 95 8.81 17.92 -11.79
N ILE A 96 9.13 19.07 -12.36
CA ILE A 96 8.16 20.12 -12.66
C ILE A 96 8.09 20.31 -14.18
N THR A 97 6.89 20.21 -14.69
CA THR A 97 6.57 20.40 -16.11
C THR A 97 6.37 21.88 -16.46
N THR A 98 6.36 22.21 -17.75
CA THR A 98 6.21 23.59 -18.23
C THR A 98 4.88 24.23 -17.86
N ASP A 99 3.82 23.42 -17.68
CA ASP A 99 2.50 23.80 -17.19
C ASP A 99 2.42 23.91 -15.65
N ARG A 100 3.56 23.99 -14.95
CA ARG A 100 3.66 24.11 -13.48
C ARG A 100 3.11 22.89 -12.72
N ARG A 101 2.89 21.76 -13.40
CA ARG A 101 2.47 20.52 -12.76
C ARG A 101 3.67 19.81 -12.15
N VAL A 102 3.55 19.48 -10.87
CA VAL A 102 4.50 18.66 -10.13
C VAL A 102 4.14 17.20 -10.38
N THR A 103 5.08 16.41 -10.89
CA THR A 103 4.85 15.01 -11.22
C THR A 103 6.12 14.19 -11.05
N LEU A 104 6.13 12.97 -11.57
CA LEU A 104 7.26 12.05 -11.52
C LEU A 104 7.70 11.64 -12.93
N THR A 105 8.99 11.38 -13.10
CA THR A 105 9.58 10.82 -14.32
C THR A 105 10.55 9.69 -14.00
N PHE A 106 10.63 8.68 -14.87
CA PHE A 106 11.63 7.61 -14.76
C PHE A 106 13.02 8.03 -15.25
N ASP A 107 13.09 9.11 -16.04
CA ASP A 107 14.35 9.60 -16.60
C ASP A 107 15.16 10.35 -15.54
N SER A 108 16.22 9.71 -15.05
CA SER A 108 17.15 10.29 -14.08
C SER A 108 18.00 11.42 -14.65
N LYS A 109 18.11 11.52 -15.98
CA LYS A 109 18.90 12.54 -16.68
C LYS A 109 18.06 13.75 -17.08
N ASP A 110 16.75 13.69 -16.90
CA ASP A 110 15.86 14.79 -17.24
C ASP A 110 16.23 16.05 -16.42
N PRO A 111 16.53 17.18 -17.06
CA PRO A 111 16.91 18.41 -16.35
C PRO A 111 15.75 19.00 -15.54
N ARG A 112 14.49 18.61 -15.81
CA ARG A 112 13.30 19.01 -15.03
C ARG A 112 13.24 18.37 -13.64
N THR A 113 14.21 17.53 -13.31
CA THR A 113 14.22 16.74 -12.08
C THR A 113 15.30 17.24 -11.12
N VAL A 114 15.88 18.41 -11.42
CA VAL A 114 16.91 19.11 -10.64
C VAL A 114 16.28 20.24 -9.81
N PHE A 115 16.61 20.26 -8.53
CA PHE A 115 16.13 21.24 -7.55
C PHE A 115 17.27 21.83 -6.74
N ARG A 116 17.02 23.00 -6.16
CA ARG A 116 17.82 23.60 -5.09
C ARG A 116 16.97 23.76 -3.85
N VAL A 117 17.60 23.53 -2.70
CA VAL A 117 16.98 23.77 -1.40
C VAL A 117 17.56 25.05 -0.83
N HIS A 118 16.71 26.04 -0.58
CA HIS A 118 17.10 27.34 -0.03
C HIS A 118 16.70 27.45 1.43
N PRO A 119 17.56 27.98 2.31
CA PRO A 119 17.23 28.16 3.71
C PRO A 119 16.18 29.25 3.89
N VAL A 120 15.27 29.06 4.85
CA VAL A 120 14.44 30.17 5.37
C VAL A 120 15.27 31.01 6.35
N ILE A 121 16.09 30.35 7.16
CA ILE A 121 17.06 30.94 8.08
C ILE A 121 18.38 30.19 7.86
N LYS A 122 19.47 30.90 7.55
CA LYS A 122 20.79 30.31 7.29
C LYS A 122 21.72 30.56 8.46
N GLU A 123 21.99 29.52 9.25
CA GLU A 123 22.97 29.55 10.34
C GLU A 123 24.30 28.91 9.93
N VAL A 124 24.22 27.80 9.19
CA VAL A 124 25.36 27.04 8.66
C VAL A 124 25.18 26.79 7.15
N ASP A 125 26.25 26.47 6.44
CA ASP A 125 26.21 26.21 5.00
C ASP A 125 25.64 24.83 4.63
N GLU A 126 25.71 23.89 5.57
CA GLU A 126 25.19 22.53 5.45
C GLU A 126 23.69 22.49 5.74
N ILE A 127 22.96 21.59 5.08
CA ILE A 127 21.55 21.39 5.38
C ILE A 127 21.44 20.51 6.62
N ILE A 128 20.99 21.06 7.75
CA ILE A 128 20.68 20.28 8.95
C ILE A 128 19.24 19.74 8.85
N PHE A 129 18.99 18.53 9.33
CA PHE A 129 17.63 17.99 9.38
C PHE A 129 16.68 18.90 10.15
N ASP A 130 15.41 18.92 9.74
CA ASP A 130 14.35 19.76 10.30
C ASP A 130 14.55 21.29 10.13
N SER A 131 15.62 21.74 9.46
CA SER A 131 15.75 23.14 9.05
C SER A 131 14.65 23.53 8.05
N TYR A 132 14.12 24.75 8.21
CA TYR A 132 13.11 25.30 7.33
C TYR A 132 13.72 25.69 5.99
N ALA A 133 13.09 25.21 4.92
CA ALA A 133 13.58 25.35 3.57
C ALA A 133 12.47 25.67 2.58
N ARG A 134 12.87 26.22 1.43
CA ARG A 134 12.06 26.37 0.22
C ARG A 134 12.75 25.62 -0.92
N ILE A 135 11.96 25.05 -1.82
CA ILE A 135 12.47 24.19 -2.88
C ILE A 135 12.25 24.89 -4.22
N GLU A 136 13.35 25.21 -4.90
CA GLU A 136 13.37 25.83 -6.23
C GLU A 136 13.65 24.76 -7.28
N HIS A 137 12.93 24.79 -8.39
CA HIS A 137 13.19 24.00 -9.58
C HIS A 137 14.15 24.73 -10.51
N VAL A 138 15.30 24.12 -10.82
CA VAL A 138 16.46 24.82 -11.39
C VAL A 138 16.19 25.37 -12.79
N ILE A 139 15.55 24.62 -13.67
CA ILE A 139 15.40 25.01 -15.08
C ILE A 139 14.32 26.10 -15.27
N THR A 140 13.25 26.09 -14.48
CA THR A 140 12.17 27.10 -14.60
C THR A 140 12.28 28.25 -13.60
N GLY A 141 13.10 28.11 -12.55
CA GLY A 141 13.12 29.05 -11.41
C GLY A 141 11.82 29.03 -10.58
N TYR A 142 10.96 28.01 -10.76
CA TYR A 142 9.70 27.91 -10.04
C TYR A 142 9.89 27.30 -8.66
N TRP A 143 9.09 27.75 -7.70
CA TRP A 143 9.10 27.29 -6.33
C TRP A 143 8.01 26.25 -6.11
N LEU A 144 8.33 25.19 -5.37
CA LEU A 144 7.35 24.16 -5.01
C LEU A 144 6.26 24.78 -4.12
N HIS A 145 5.02 24.74 -4.60
CA HIS A 145 3.90 25.49 -4.03
C HIS A 145 2.74 24.59 -3.62
N ALA A 146 2.27 24.75 -2.38
CA ALA A 146 1.10 24.04 -1.89
C ALA A 146 -0.20 24.80 -2.15
N MET A 147 -1.11 24.20 -2.93
CA MET A 147 -2.42 24.80 -3.23
C MET A 147 -3.38 24.57 -2.05
N ARG A 148 -3.58 25.59 -1.22
CA ARG A 148 -4.43 25.51 -0.01
C ARG A 148 -5.88 25.22 -0.32
N ASP A 149 -6.39 25.88 -1.36
CA ASP A 149 -7.81 25.87 -1.69
C ASP A 149 -8.18 24.75 -2.66
N GLU A 150 -7.21 23.96 -3.12
CA GLU A 150 -7.45 22.85 -4.04
C GLU A 150 -7.19 21.50 -3.40
N GLU A 151 -8.25 20.69 -3.30
CA GLU A 151 -8.14 19.30 -2.89
C GLU A 151 -7.58 18.42 -4.00
N TYR A 152 -6.71 17.49 -3.63
CA TYR A 152 -6.24 16.47 -4.56
C TYR A 152 -7.27 15.33 -4.62
N VAL A 153 -7.94 15.22 -5.77
CA VAL A 153 -8.86 14.11 -6.06
C VAL A 153 -8.07 12.90 -6.56
N ARG A 154 -8.07 11.83 -5.77
CA ARG A 154 -7.43 10.54 -6.11
C ARG A 154 -7.85 10.04 -7.50
N ARG A 155 -6.89 9.57 -8.29
CA ARG A 155 -7.13 9.02 -9.63
C ARG A 155 -8.12 7.85 -9.59
N GLN A 156 -8.04 7.02 -8.55
CA GLN A 156 -8.97 5.90 -8.35
C GLN A 156 -10.45 6.35 -8.29
N LEU A 157 -10.71 7.53 -7.70
CA LEU A 157 -12.08 8.06 -7.58
C LEU A 157 -12.62 8.56 -8.91
N ARG A 158 -11.77 9.17 -9.74
CA ARG A 158 -12.16 9.61 -11.09
C ARG A 158 -12.61 8.44 -11.97
N GLN A 159 -12.08 7.24 -11.72
CA GLN A 159 -12.44 6.03 -12.46
C GLN A 159 -13.70 5.35 -11.91
N THR A 160 -14.02 5.53 -10.62
CA THR A 160 -15.17 4.87 -9.95
C THR A 160 -16.44 5.71 -9.90
N GLU A 161 -16.44 6.97 -10.36
CA GLU A 161 -17.66 7.79 -10.48
C GLU A 161 -18.74 7.17 -11.40
N ASN A 162 -18.36 6.21 -12.26
CA ASN A 162 -19.26 5.47 -13.13
C ASN A 162 -19.75 4.12 -12.53
N GLU A 163 -19.28 3.71 -11.36
CA GLU A 163 -19.67 2.44 -10.70
C GLU A 163 -20.64 2.70 -9.53
N SER A 164 -21.67 1.86 -9.38
CA SER A 164 -22.64 2.00 -8.27
C SER A 164 -21.94 1.87 -6.90
N GLY A 165 -22.27 2.79 -5.98
CA GLY A 165 -21.65 2.91 -4.66
C GLY A 165 -21.78 1.68 -3.72
N GLU A 166 -22.49 0.64 -4.16
CA GLU A 166 -22.72 -0.61 -3.43
C GLU A 166 -21.59 -1.63 -3.57
N SER A 167 -20.81 -1.60 -4.67
CA SER A 167 -19.73 -2.58 -4.94
C SER A 167 -18.57 -2.50 -3.94
N LEU A 168 -18.06 -3.64 -3.44
CA LEU A 168 -16.88 -3.68 -2.55
C LEU A 168 -15.62 -3.02 -3.14
N LYS A 169 -15.54 -2.87 -4.48
CA LYS A 169 -14.48 -2.14 -5.18
C LYS A 169 -14.49 -0.63 -4.94
N SER A 170 -15.65 -0.06 -4.61
CA SER A 170 -15.79 1.38 -4.31
C SER A 170 -15.42 1.76 -2.87
N LEU A 171 -15.09 0.78 -2.01
CA LEU A 171 -14.75 1.04 -0.61
C LEU A 171 -13.44 1.82 -0.49
N ARG A 172 -13.54 3.05 0.02
CA ARG A 172 -12.38 3.88 0.37
C ARG A 172 -11.71 3.34 1.63
N TRP A 173 -10.49 2.82 1.47
CA TRP A 173 -9.64 2.37 2.58
C TRP A 173 -8.84 3.52 3.22
N ASP A 174 -8.66 4.62 2.50
CA ASP A 174 -7.99 5.83 2.98
C ASP A 174 -8.91 7.05 2.87
N ALA A 175 -9.10 7.73 4.00
CA ALA A 175 -9.90 8.95 4.11
C ALA A 175 -9.02 10.14 4.56
N ALA A 176 -7.72 10.08 4.31
CA ALA A 176 -6.82 11.19 4.60
C ALA A 176 -7.16 12.39 3.73
N SER A 177 -7.14 13.59 4.31
CA SER A 177 -7.29 14.83 3.56
C SER A 177 -6.04 15.08 2.70
N LEU A 178 -6.25 15.44 1.44
CA LEU A 178 -5.21 15.58 0.44
C LEU A 178 -5.29 16.97 -0.22
N ARG A 179 -4.14 17.61 -0.42
CA ARG A 179 -4.02 18.90 -1.11
C ARG A 179 -3.19 18.76 -2.38
N LYS A 180 -3.50 19.56 -3.39
CA LYS A 180 -2.68 19.62 -4.59
C LYS A 180 -1.37 20.34 -4.31
N ILE A 181 -0.35 19.96 -5.07
CA ILE A 181 0.94 20.61 -5.09
C ILE A 181 1.25 21.01 -6.53
N SER A 182 1.83 22.19 -6.69
CA SER A 182 2.09 22.84 -7.98
C SER A 182 3.41 23.59 -7.91
N ALA A 183 3.71 24.37 -8.95
CA ALA A 183 4.85 25.26 -8.99
C ALA A 183 4.40 26.73 -9.11
N SER A 184 4.99 27.62 -8.32
CA SER A 184 4.77 29.06 -8.40
C SER A 184 5.97 29.77 -9.01
N GLY A 185 5.73 30.80 -9.83
CA GLY A 185 6.81 31.69 -10.28
C GLY A 185 7.32 32.62 -9.18
N GLU A 186 6.53 32.82 -8.14
CA GLU A 186 6.86 33.67 -7.00
C GLU A 186 7.18 32.85 -5.77
N LYS A 187 8.13 33.34 -4.99
CA LYS A 187 8.50 32.76 -3.70
C LYS A 187 7.44 33.12 -2.66
N VAL A 188 6.51 32.20 -2.41
CA VAL A 188 5.47 32.39 -1.40
C VAL A 188 6.05 32.17 0.00
N TYR A 189 5.76 33.07 0.93
CA TYR A 189 6.31 33.02 2.29
C TYR A 189 5.97 31.70 3.01
N HIS A 190 4.75 31.25 2.77
CA HIS A 190 4.09 30.14 3.41
C HIS A 190 4.51 28.73 2.96
N ASP A 191 5.21 28.60 1.84
CA ASP A 191 5.70 27.31 1.32
C ASP A 191 6.97 26.87 2.06
N ALA A 192 6.85 26.68 3.38
CA ALA A 192 7.95 26.27 4.24
C ALA A 192 7.95 24.75 4.41
N TYR A 193 9.02 24.11 3.93
CA TYR A 193 9.25 22.67 4.04
C TYR A 193 10.34 22.37 5.07
N THR A 194 10.27 21.21 5.69
CA THR A 194 11.38 20.62 6.44
C THR A 194 11.73 19.26 5.90
N LEU A 195 13.02 18.99 5.79
CA LEU A 195 13.56 17.69 5.41
C LEU A 195 13.73 16.87 6.70
N GLN A 196 12.81 15.95 6.95
CA GLN A 196 12.81 15.15 8.18
C GLN A 196 13.53 13.83 7.95
N VAL A 197 14.40 13.44 8.90
CA VAL A 197 15.09 12.15 8.87
C VAL A 197 14.11 10.99 8.97
N VAL A 198 14.37 9.89 8.27
CA VAL A 198 13.66 8.61 8.45
C VAL A 198 14.44 7.74 9.44
N GLU A 199 13.76 7.24 10.47
CA GLU A 199 14.39 6.33 11.44
C GLU A 199 15.00 5.09 10.75
N PRO A 200 16.24 4.68 11.07
CA PRO A 200 16.91 3.56 10.43
C PRO A 200 16.12 2.25 10.46
N ALA A 201 15.38 1.99 11.54
CA ALA A 201 14.53 0.80 11.66
C ALA A 201 13.37 0.80 10.65
N ASN A 202 12.76 1.96 10.37
CA ASN A 202 11.70 2.09 9.38
C ASN A 202 12.27 1.94 7.95
N LEU A 203 13.46 2.50 7.70
CA LEU A 203 14.14 2.37 6.40
C LEU A 203 14.57 0.91 6.13
N SER A 204 15.13 0.22 7.12
CA SER A 204 15.48 -1.20 7.01
C SER A 204 14.26 -2.06 6.72
N ALA A 205 13.15 -1.84 7.44
CA ALA A 205 11.90 -2.53 7.18
C ALA A 205 11.33 -2.23 5.78
N PHE A 206 11.43 -0.98 5.32
CA PHE A 206 11.04 -0.59 3.97
C PHE A 206 11.87 -1.33 2.92
N ASN A 207 13.19 -1.30 3.04
CA ASN A 207 14.10 -1.91 2.08
C ASN A 207 13.90 -3.44 2.00
N TYR A 208 13.65 -4.08 3.14
CA TYR A 208 13.33 -5.51 3.19
C TYR A 208 12.09 -5.83 2.34
N ALA A 209 10.98 -5.12 2.58
CA ALA A 209 9.74 -5.34 1.82
C ALA A 209 9.90 -4.93 0.34
N ALA A 210 10.60 -3.84 0.06
CA ALA A 210 10.84 -3.36 -1.30
C ALA A 210 11.70 -4.35 -2.12
N GLY A 211 12.64 -5.04 -1.48
CA GLY A 211 13.46 -6.08 -2.12
C GLY A 211 12.67 -7.29 -2.62
N MET A 212 11.47 -7.53 -2.07
CA MET A 212 10.59 -8.62 -2.49
C MET A 212 9.78 -8.28 -3.75
N VAL A 213 9.65 -6.98 -4.08
CA VAL A 213 8.83 -6.53 -5.21
C VAL A 213 9.38 -7.02 -6.57
N PRO A 214 10.67 -6.82 -6.93
CA PRO A 214 11.21 -7.34 -8.18
C PRO A 214 11.10 -8.86 -8.29
N PHE A 215 11.23 -9.55 -7.16
CA PHE A 215 11.17 -10.99 -7.11
C PHE A 215 9.77 -11.53 -7.49
N LEU A 216 8.70 -10.96 -6.93
CA LEU A 216 7.32 -11.31 -7.32
C LEU A 216 6.99 -10.86 -8.75
N LEU A 217 7.46 -9.68 -9.15
CA LEU A 217 7.20 -9.17 -10.49
C LEU A 217 7.86 -10.03 -11.57
N ASN A 218 9.11 -10.44 -11.37
CA ASN A 218 9.81 -11.35 -12.28
C ASN A 218 9.07 -12.68 -12.44
N HIS A 219 8.48 -13.20 -11.35
CA HIS A 219 7.63 -14.39 -11.43
C HIS A 219 6.40 -14.15 -12.33
N ILE A 220 5.70 -13.03 -12.15
CA ILE A 220 4.52 -12.67 -12.96
C ILE A 220 4.92 -12.50 -14.44
N LEU A 221 6.03 -11.82 -14.72
CA LEU A 221 6.55 -11.64 -16.08
C LEU A 221 6.91 -12.96 -16.74
N ASP A 222 7.63 -13.84 -16.03
CA ASP A 222 7.96 -15.18 -16.52
C ASP A 222 6.70 -15.98 -16.87
N ARG A 223 5.66 -15.90 -16.05
CA ARG A 223 4.38 -16.58 -16.29
C ARG A 223 3.61 -16.01 -17.48
N ASN A 224 3.58 -14.69 -17.63
CA ASN A 224 2.98 -14.04 -18.81
C ASN A 224 3.69 -14.46 -20.11
N GLN A 225 4.98 -14.78 -20.06
CA GLN A 225 5.75 -15.31 -21.18
C GLN A 225 5.57 -16.83 -21.39
N GLY A 226 4.66 -17.48 -20.66
CA GLY A 226 4.42 -18.92 -20.75
C GLY A 226 5.50 -19.80 -20.13
N LYS A 227 6.42 -19.24 -19.32
CA LYS A 227 7.49 -20.04 -18.69
C LYS A 227 6.92 -20.90 -17.58
N ILE A 228 7.31 -22.17 -17.62
CA ILE A 228 6.89 -23.19 -16.67
C ILE A 228 7.81 -23.14 -15.43
N LEU A 229 7.24 -23.35 -14.25
CA LEU A 229 7.97 -23.45 -13.00
C LEU A 229 8.68 -24.79 -12.90
N ASN A 230 9.89 -24.73 -12.34
CA ASN A 230 10.63 -25.91 -11.91
C ASN A 230 10.80 -25.89 -10.38
N ALA A 231 11.34 -26.97 -9.82
CA ALA A 231 11.54 -27.09 -8.38
C ALA A 231 12.39 -25.95 -7.78
N LYS A 232 13.46 -25.53 -8.46
CA LYS A 232 14.36 -24.46 -8.00
C LYS A 232 13.66 -23.10 -7.93
N LYS A 233 12.94 -22.71 -8.99
CA LYS A 233 12.18 -21.45 -9.02
C LYS A 233 11.06 -21.48 -7.98
N THR A 234 10.35 -22.61 -7.89
CA THR A 234 9.26 -22.80 -6.91
C THR A 234 9.76 -22.62 -5.49
N PHE A 235 10.87 -23.27 -5.13
CA PHE A 235 11.46 -23.18 -3.79
C PHE A 235 11.82 -21.74 -3.42
N LYS A 236 12.50 -21.02 -4.34
CA LYS A 236 12.83 -19.61 -4.13
C LYS A 236 11.59 -18.76 -3.88
N ILE A 237 10.51 -19.01 -4.65
CA ILE A 237 9.29 -18.23 -4.51
C ILE A 237 8.58 -18.53 -3.20
N THR A 238 8.45 -19.80 -2.85
CA THR A 238 7.84 -20.19 -1.57
C THR A 238 8.63 -19.67 -0.37
N GLN A 239 9.96 -19.64 -0.46
CA GLN A 239 10.82 -19.07 0.58
C GLN A 239 10.60 -17.56 0.73
N ALA A 240 10.57 -16.80 -0.37
CA ALA A 240 10.31 -15.36 -0.34
C ALA A 240 8.91 -15.03 0.24
N LEU A 241 7.91 -15.86 -0.06
CA LEU A 241 6.57 -15.72 0.52
C LEU A 241 6.56 -15.98 2.03
N GLU A 242 7.25 -17.03 2.50
CA GLU A 242 7.38 -17.32 3.93
C GLU A 242 8.15 -16.20 4.67
N GLU A 243 9.19 -15.66 4.04
CA GLU A 243 9.93 -14.49 4.53
C GLU A 243 9.04 -13.25 4.65
N LEU A 244 8.19 -12.95 3.65
CA LEU A 244 7.21 -11.87 3.72
C LEU A 244 6.16 -12.05 4.82
N LYS A 245 5.69 -13.29 5.02
CA LYS A 245 4.78 -13.64 6.10
C LYS A 245 5.44 -13.40 7.47
N ASN A 246 6.65 -13.92 7.66
CA ASN A 246 7.40 -13.77 8.91
C ASN A 246 7.79 -12.32 9.17
N PHE A 247 8.05 -11.54 8.12
CA PHE A 247 8.28 -10.12 8.24
C PHE A 247 7.10 -9.40 8.91
N MET A 248 5.85 -9.74 8.59
CA MET A 248 4.69 -9.07 9.19
C MET A 248 4.44 -9.42 10.66
N ILE A 249 5.06 -10.49 11.18
CA ILE A 249 4.89 -10.95 12.55
C ILE A 249 6.15 -10.62 13.37
N VAL A 250 5.96 -10.01 14.54
CA VAL A 250 7.05 -9.73 15.48
C VAL A 250 6.60 -10.22 16.85
N ASN A 251 7.39 -11.10 17.48
CA ASN A 251 7.07 -11.71 18.77
C ASN A 251 5.68 -12.36 18.80
N GLY A 252 5.30 -13.05 17.71
CA GLY A 252 4.00 -13.71 17.59
C GLY A 252 2.81 -12.77 17.31
N VAL A 253 3.02 -11.46 17.21
CA VAL A 253 1.96 -10.47 17.00
C VAL A 253 2.11 -9.77 15.65
N ALA A 254 0.98 -9.52 14.99
CA ALA A 254 0.94 -8.76 13.74
C ALA A 254 1.39 -7.31 13.92
N MET A 255 2.44 -6.93 13.18
CA MET A 255 3.05 -5.60 13.24
C MET A 255 2.40 -4.66 12.20
N LYS A 256 1.48 -3.79 12.64
CA LYS A 256 0.73 -2.87 11.77
C LYS A 256 1.62 -1.98 10.88
N LYS A 257 2.79 -1.56 11.37
CA LYS A 257 3.77 -0.77 10.58
C LYS A 257 4.29 -1.55 9.38
N ARG A 258 4.60 -2.85 9.54
CA ARG A 258 5.09 -3.73 8.48
C ARG A 258 3.99 -4.15 7.52
N GLN A 259 2.79 -4.43 8.01
CA GLN A 259 1.63 -4.66 7.15
C GLN A 259 1.30 -3.44 6.28
N LYS A 260 1.45 -2.22 6.81
CA LYS A 260 1.27 -0.99 6.03
C LYS A 260 2.21 -0.92 4.83
N LEU A 261 3.46 -1.38 4.98
CA LEU A 261 4.43 -1.44 3.88
C LEU A 261 3.98 -2.37 2.75
N MET A 262 3.32 -3.49 3.07
CA MET A 262 2.74 -4.38 2.05
C MET A 262 1.77 -3.67 1.11
N ARG A 263 0.99 -2.71 1.65
CA ARG A 263 0.10 -1.87 0.85
C ARG A 263 0.85 -0.75 0.13
N ASN A 264 1.76 -0.05 0.83
CA ASN A 264 2.52 1.05 0.22
C ASN A 264 3.36 0.59 -0.99
N LEU A 265 3.90 -0.63 -0.94
CA LEU A 265 4.67 -1.23 -2.02
C LEU A 265 3.82 -2.09 -2.97
N ARG A 266 2.48 -2.07 -2.82
CA ARG A 266 1.52 -2.83 -3.64
C ARG A 266 1.84 -4.33 -3.76
N LEU A 267 2.48 -4.91 -2.74
CA LEU A 267 2.80 -6.34 -2.69
C LEU A 267 1.51 -7.19 -2.71
N ILE A 268 0.43 -6.69 -2.10
CA ILE A 268 -0.88 -7.35 -2.11
C ILE A 268 -1.42 -7.46 -3.54
N ASP A 269 -1.31 -6.39 -4.34
CA ASP A 269 -1.77 -6.36 -5.72
C ASP A 269 -0.94 -7.33 -6.60
N LEU A 270 0.37 -7.42 -6.37
CA LEU A 270 1.23 -8.40 -7.04
C LEU A 270 0.89 -9.84 -6.67
N LEU A 271 0.60 -10.12 -5.40
CA LEU A 271 0.18 -11.45 -4.96
C LEU A 271 -1.15 -11.84 -5.63
N VAL A 272 -2.12 -10.92 -5.69
CA VAL A 272 -3.39 -11.17 -6.39
C VAL A 272 -3.16 -11.44 -7.88
N ARG A 273 -2.33 -10.64 -8.55
CA ARG A 273 -1.94 -10.89 -9.96
C ARG A 273 -1.31 -12.27 -10.15
N ALA A 274 -0.45 -12.70 -9.23
CA ALA A 274 0.14 -14.04 -9.29
C ALA A 274 -0.90 -15.16 -9.08
N LEU A 275 -1.94 -14.90 -8.28
CA LEU A 275 -3.04 -15.85 -8.04
C LEU A 275 -4.04 -15.93 -9.21
N GLN A 276 -4.04 -14.98 -10.14
CA GLN A 276 -4.92 -14.98 -11.31
C GLN A 276 -4.48 -15.95 -12.40
N PHE A 277 -3.27 -16.52 -12.33
CA PHE A 277 -2.84 -17.53 -13.28
C PHE A 277 -3.68 -18.82 -13.17
N PRO A 278 -4.01 -19.48 -14.30
CA PRO A 278 -4.80 -20.69 -14.27
C PRO A 278 -4.06 -21.78 -13.52
N LEU A 279 -4.69 -22.27 -12.45
CA LEU A 279 -4.12 -23.34 -11.62
C LEU A 279 -4.50 -24.73 -12.16
N GLN A 280 -5.79 -24.94 -12.41
CA GLN A 280 -6.31 -26.23 -12.86
C GLN A 280 -5.91 -26.47 -14.31
N GLY A 281 -5.31 -27.63 -14.60
CA GLY A 281 -4.86 -27.99 -15.94
C GLY A 281 -3.51 -27.39 -16.35
N ALA A 282 -2.83 -26.68 -15.46
CA ALA A 282 -1.46 -26.21 -15.69
C ALA A 282 -0.47 -27.38 -15.67
N GLN A 283 0.52 -27.36 -16.58
CA GLN A 283 1.57 -28.39 -16.63
C GLN A 283 2.39 -28.46 -15.33
N ASP A 284 2.55 -27.32 -14.65
CA ASP A 284 3.25 -27.18 -13.38
C ASP A 284 2.30 -26.98 -12.19
N GLN A 285 1.09 -27.55 -12.24
CA GLN A 285 0.05 -27.39 -11.22
C GLN A 285 0.56 -27.65 -9.78
N THR A 286 1.39 -28.67 -9.57
CA THR A 286 1.97 -28.97 -8.24
C THR A 286 2.86 -27.84 -7.72
N HIS A 287 3.63 -27.20 -8.60
CA HIS A 287 4.48 -26.05 -8.26
C HIS A 287 3.64 -24.81 -7.98
N LEU A 288 2.66 -24.52 -8.84
CA LEU A 288 1.73 -23.41 -8.65
C LEU A 288 0.94 -23.54 -7.36
N THR A 289 0.48 -24.74 -7.01
CA THR A 289 -0.29 -24.99 -5.77
C THR A 289 0.54 -24.62 -4.55
N LYS A 290 1.85 -24.89 -4.54
CA LYS A 290 2.74 -24.48 -3.43
C LYS A 290 2.87 -22.96 -3.33
N ILE A 291 3.04 -22.28 -4.46
CA ILE A 291 3.11 -20.81 -4.51
C ILE A 291 1.79 -20.18 -4.08
N PHE A 292 0.66 -20.70 -4.57
CA PHE A 292 -0.68 -20.23 -4.23
C PHE A 292 -0.94 -20.35 -2.73
N LYS A 293 -0.62 -21.51 -2.13
CA LYS A 293 -0.70 -21.70 -0.66
C LYS A 293 0.10 -20.63 0.09
N GLY A 294 1.36 -20.42 -0.28
CA GLY A 294 2.20 -19.38 0.34
C GLY A 294 1.66 -17.96 0.15
N ALA A 295 1.10 -17.64 -1.02
CA ALA A 295 0.51 -16.34 -1.29
C ALA A 295 -0.76 -16.12 -0.45
N TYR A 296 -1.64 -17.11 -0.33
CA TYR A 296 -2.80 -17.04 0.56
C TYR A 296 -2.40 -16.88 2.03
N ASP A 297 -1.33 -17.55 2.48
CA ASP A 297 -0.82 -17.40 3.84
C ASP A 297 -0.32 -15.96 4.10
N VAL A 298 0.42 -15.36 3.16
CA VAL A 298 0.84 -13.95 3.24
C VAL A 298 -0.37 -13.02 3.28
N LEU A 299 -1.36 -13.23 2.41
CA LEU A 299 -2.57 -12.41 2.36
C LEU A 299 -3.40 -12.53 3.65
N TYR A 300 -3.51 -13.73 4.21
CA TYR A 300 -4.13 -13.95 5.51
C TYR A 300 -3.38 -13.18 6.60
N THR A 301 -2.06 -13.33 6.70
CA THR A 301 -1.23 -12.61 7.69
C THR A 301 -1.31 -11.08 7.55
N TYR A 302 -1.50 -10.57 6.34
CA TYR A 302 -1.73 -9.14 6.11
C TYR A 302 -3.01 -8.60 6.74
N MET A 303 -4.05 -9.43 6.86
CA MET A 303 -5.36 -9.05 7.39
C MET A 303 -5.49 -9.22 8.91
N ILE A 304 -4.73 -10.16 9.50
CA ILE A 304 -4.70 -10.37 10.95
C ILE A 304 -4.31 -9.07 11.70
N GLY A 305 -4.80 -8.91 12.93
CA GLY A 305 -4.44 -7.79 13.81
C GLY A 305 -5.42 -6.62 13.73
N ASN A 306 -6.61 -6.87 13.18
CA ASN A 306 -7.75 -5.95 13.14
C ASN A 306 -7.36 -4.57 12.58
N SER A 307 -6.78 -4.57 11.37
CA SER A 307 -6.46 -3.35 10.63
C SER A 307 -7.56 -3.07 9.62
N ARG A 308 -8.52 -2.22 9.98
CA ARG A 308 -9.61 -1.79 9.08
C ARG A 308 -9.11 -1.28 7.73
N LYS A 309 -8.02 -0.51 7.69
CA LYS A 309 -7.42 -0.03 6.43
C LYS A 309 -6.92 -1.17 5.54
N ASN A 310 -6.42 -2.26 6.13
CA ASN A 310 -5.95 -3.42 5.35
C ASN A 310 -7.12 -4.21 4.79
N ALA A 311 -8.14 -4.47 5.61
CA ALA A 311 -9.36 -5.13 5.19
C ALA A 311 -10.04 -4.37 4.04
N LEU A 312 -10.22 -3.05 4.18
CA LEU A 312 -10.82 -2.23 3.12
C LEU A 312 -9.95 -2.16 1.86
N TYR A 313 -8.61 -2.14 1.98
CA TYR A 313 -7.72 -2.18 0.82
C TYR A 313 -7.85 -3.50 0.05
N PHE A 314 -8.01 -4.60 0.78
CA PHE A 314 -8.12 -5.94 0.23
C PHE A 314 -9.52 -6.23 -0.35
N ALA A 315 -10.57 -5.61 0.19
CA ALA A 315 -11.96 -5.83 -0.18
C ALA A 315 -12.25 -5.67 -1.68
N LYS A 316 -11.49 -4.83 -2.40
CA LYS A 316 -11.61 -4.68 -3.86
C LYS A 316 -11.35 -5.98 -4.65
N TYR A 317 -10.74 -6.98 -4.03
CA TYR A 317 -10.41 -8.28 -4.63
C TYR A 317 -11.38 -9.40 -4.24
N ILE A 318 -12.40 -9.12 -3.45
CA ILE A 318 -13.29 -10.15 -2.88
C ILE A 318 -13.99 -10.98 -3.96
N ASP A 319 -14.46 -10.37 -5.05
CA ASP A 319 -15.11 -11.06 -6.16
C ASP A 319 -14.20 -12.14 -6.75
N PHE A 320 -12.92 -11.81 -6.95
CA PHE A 320 -11.92 -12.77 -7.43
C PHE A 320 -11.80 -13.92 -6.43
N PHE A 321 -11.64 -13.65 -5.14
CA PHE A 321 -11.48 -14.70 -4.14
C PHE A 321 -12.73 -15.56 -3.95
N GLN A 322 -13.92 -15.01 -4.16
CA GLN A 322 -15.15 -15.81 -4.17
C GLN A 322 -15.16 -16.83 -5.30
N THR A 323 -14.58 -16.54 -6.47
CA THR A 323 -14.41 -17.57 -7.51
C THR A 323 -13.42 -18.66 -7.09
N GLN A 324 -12.45 -18.34 -6.24
CA GLN A 324 -11.41 -19.27 -5.81
C GLN A 324 -11.85 -20.19 -4.66
N ILE A 325 -12.95 -19.87 -3.96
CA ILE A 325 -13.42 -20.66 -2.81
C ILE A 325 -13.89 -22.07 -3.21
N THR A 326 -14.32 -22.25 -4.47
CA THR A 326 -14.82 -23.53 -5.01
C THR A 326 -13.72 -24.38 -5.65
N VAL A 327 -12.48 -23.86 -5.72
CA VAL A 327 -11.35 -24.57 -6.32
C VAL A 327 -10.99 -25.80 -5.49
N LYS A 328 -11.07 -26.97 -6.14
CA LYS A 328 -10.82 -28.30 -5.53
C LYS A 328 -9.35 -28.75 -5.56
N VAL A 329 -8.44 -27.89 -6.04
CA VAL A 329 -7.01 -28.23 -6.12
C VAL A 329 -6.38 -28.07 -4.74
N GLY A 330 -6.14 -29.21 -4.07
CA GLY A 330 -5.62 -29.24 -2.71
C GLY A 330 -6.51 -28.47 -1.73
N ASP A 331 -5.90 -27.77 -0.76
CA ASP A 331 -6.64 -27.03 0.28
C ASP A 331 -6.95 -25.57 -0.10
N ILE A 332 -6.89 -25.21 -1.38
CA ILE A 332 -6.98 -23.80 -1.80
C ILE A 332 -8.32 -23.19 -1.44
N GLY A 333 -9.43 -23.84 -1.77
CA GLY A 333 -10.76 -23.34 -1.39
C GLY A 333 -10.91 -23.13 0.11
N LEU A 334 -10.29 -24.00 0.93
CA LEU A 334 -10.29 -23.87 2.39
C LEU A 334 -9.41 -22.69 2.89
N ASN A 335 -8.25 -22.46 2.26
CA ASN A 335 -7.40 -21.33 2.57
C ASN A 335 -8.08 -19.99 2.23
N VAL A 336 -8.77 -19.96 1.08
CA VAL A 336 -9.59 -18.82 0.65
C VAL A 336 -10.73 -18.58 1.63
N ALA A 337 -11.45 -19.62 2.07
CA ALA A 337 -12.53 -19.48 3.05
C ALA A 337 -12.03 -18.86 4.37
N LYS A 338 -10.89 -19.34 4.88
CA LYS A 338 -10.24 -18.78 6.08
C LYS A 338 -9.84 -17.31 5.89
N MET A 339 -9.32 -16.97 4.73
CA MET A 339 -8.92 -15.61 4.37
C MET A 339 -10.14 -14.68 4.27
N ILE A 340 -11.22 -15.10 3.60
CA ILE A 340 -12.47 -14.33 3.51
C ILE A 340 -13.08 -14.15 4.90
N ALA A 341 -13.06 -15.17 5.77
CA ALA A 341 -13.56 -15.04 7.13
C ALA A 341 -12.81 -13.94 7.90
N GLU A 342 -11.49 -13.87 7.79
CA GLU A 342 -10.68 -12.82 8.42
C GLU A 342 -10.92 -11.43 7.82
N LEU A 343 -11.20 -11.34 6.52
CA LEU A 343 -11.58 -10.07 5.86
C LEU A 343 -12.89 -9.50 6.43
N ILE A 344 -13.87 -10.38 6.66
CA ILE A 344 -15.22 -10.03 7.11
C ILE A 344 -15.26 -9.73 8.61
N ARG A 345 -14.44 -10.44 9.40
CA ARG A 345 -14.39 -10.36 10.86
C ARG A 345 -14.36 -8.91 11.34
N ASP A 346 -15.37 -8.56 12.16
CA ASP A 346 -15.50 -7.25 12.81
C ASP A 346 -15.52 -6.02 11.87
N ASN A 347 -15.79 -6.23 10.57
CA ASN A 347 -15.85 -5.16 9.57
C ASN A 347 -17.24 -5.00 8.98
N ARG A 348 -18.10 -4.28 9.70
CA ARG A 348 -19.50 -4.02 9.32
C ARG A 348 -19.68 -3.53 7.87
N LYS A 349 -18.77 -2.65 7.39
CA LYS A 349 -18.81 -2.13 6.01
C LYS A 349 -18.64 -3.21 4.94
N ILE A 350 -17.92 -4.29 5.26
CA ILE A 350 -17.75 -5.43 4.36
C ILE A 350 -18.93 -6.38 4.53
N VAL A 351 -19.32 -6.69 5.78
CA VAL A 351 -20.44 -7.60 6.07
C VAL A 351 -21.73 -7.16 5.38
N ASP A 352 -22.07 -5.86 5.44
CA ASP A 352 -23.30 -5.32 4.85
C ASP A 352 -23.32 -5.41 3.31
N ARG A 353 -22.20 -5.69 2.66
CA ARG A 353 -22.07 -5.85 1.20
C ARG A 353 -21.97 -7.31 0.76
N ILE A 354 -22.03 -8.27 1.69
CA ILE A 354 -22.10 -9.69 1.36
C ILE A 354 -23.53 -10.02 0.95
N SER A 355 -23.70 -10.54 -0.26
CA SER A 355 -25.03 -10.84 -0.81
C SER A 355 -25.59 -12.14 -0.23
N GLN A 356 -26.92 -12.29 -0.28
CA GLN A 356 -27.60 -13.52 0.10
C GLN A 356 -27.12 -14.73 -0.73
N GLU A 357 -26.90 -14.56 -2.03
CA GLU A 357 -26.34 -15.60 -2.91
C GLU A 357 -24.96 -16.10 -2.42
N GLN A 358 -24.12 -15.21 -1.91
CA GLN A 358 -22.83 -15.58 -1.34
C GLN A 358 -23.00 -16.38 -0.04
N ILE A 359 -23.97 -16.01 0.80
CA ILE A 359 -24.30 -16.77 2.01
C ILE A 359 -24.77 -18.18 1.64
N GLU A 360 -25.65 -18.31 0.63
CA GLU A 360 -26.10 -19.62 0.14
C GLU A 360 -24.95 -20.48 -0.39
N LEU A 361 -24.01 -19.88 -1.13
CA LEU A 361 -22.79 -20.57 -1.58
C LEU A 361 -21.99 -21.12 -0.39
N PHE A 362 -21.80 -20.33 0.67
CA PHE A 362 -21.07 -20.76 1.86
C PHE A 362 -21.77 -21.91 2.59
N VAL A 363 -23.10 -21.85 2.72
CA VAL A 363 -23.91 -22.94 3.28
C VAL A 363 -23.78 -24.20 2.42
N GLY A 364 -23.86 -24.09 1.09
CA GLY A 364 -23.69 -25.21 0.16
C GLY A 364 -22.31 -25.87 0.30
N LEU A 365 -21.24 -25.07 0.40
CA LEU A 365 -19.88 -25.56 0.61
C LEU A 365 -19.73 -26.29 1.95
N LEU A 366 -20.36 -25.79 3.02
CA LEU A 366 -20.37 -26.45 4.32
C LEU A 366 -21.09 -27.82 4.24
N LYS A 367 -22.23 -27.90 3.54
CA LYS A 367 -22.97 -29.17 3.35
C LYS A 367 -22.14 -30.23 2.61
N ILE A 368 -21.40 -29.81 1.59
CA ILE A 368 -20.58 -30.71 0.76
C ILE A 368 -19.29 -31.14 1.47
N ASN A 369 -18.51 -30.19 1.99
CA ASN A 369 -17.15 -30.45 2.49
C ASN A 369 -17.06 -30.66 4.00
N LYS A 370 -18.15 -30.42 4.77
CA LYS A 370 -18.25 -30.61 6.23
C LYS A 370 -17.02 -30.12 7.02
N ASN A 371 -16.49 -28.95 6.65
CA ASN A 371 -15.27 -28.39 7.23
C ASN A 371 -15.57 -27.16 8.09
N TYR A 372 -14.98 -27.09 9.30
CA TYR A 372 -15.21 -26.02 10.26
C TYR A 372 -14.86 -24.61 9.75
N ARG A 373 -13.98 -24.48 8.74
CA ARG A 373 -13.61 -23.18 8.16
C ARG A 373 -14.79 -22.48 7.48
N TYR A 374 -15.70 -23.24 6.87
CA TYR A 374 -16.94 -22.68 6.33
C TYR A 374 -17.93 -22.30 7.44
N LEU A 375 -17.89 -23.00 8.58
CA LEU A 375 -18.67 -22.62 9.75
C LEU A 375 -18.15 -21.31 10.38
N ASP A 376 -16.83 -21.13 10.47
CA ASP A 376 -16.23 -19.87 10.94
C ASP A 376 -16.58 -18.71 10.00
N LEU A 377 -16.62 -18.95 8.68
CA LEU A 377 -17.07 -17.97 7.69
C LEU A 377 -18.54 -17.55 7.91
N LEU A 378 -19.45 -18.49 8.20
CA LEU A 378 -20.83 -18.16 8.55
C LEU A 378 -20.93 -17.45 9.90
N ASN A 379 -20.09 -17.84 10.87
CA ASN A 379 -20.06 -17.21 12.20
C ASN A 379 -19.70 -15.71 12.13
N VAL A 380 -18.66 -15.34 11.36
CA VAL A 380 -18.26 -13.93 11.21
C VAL A 380 -19.30 -13.07 10.47
N LEU A 381 -20.26 -13.68 9.77
CA LEU A 381 -21.40 -12.98 9.17
C LEU A 381 -22.53 -12.73 10.17
N CYS A 382 -22.57 -13.47 11.27
CA CYS A 382 -23.62 -13.39 12.29
C CYS A 382 -23.32 -12.39 13.42
N VAL A 383 -22.04 -12.04 13.64
CA VAL A 383 -21.61 -11.16 14.73
C VAL A 383 -20.52 -10.21 14.23
N CYS A 384 -20.62 -8.93 14.57
CA CYS A 384 -19.59 -7.92 14.28
C CYS A 384 -19.37 -7.04 15.51
N ASN A 385 -18.14 -6.94 15.98
CA ASN A 385 -17.74 -6.18 17.18
C ASN A 385 -18.59 -6.55 18.42
N GLY A 386 -18.88 -7.84 18.60
CA GLY A 386 -19.73 -8.35 19.69
C GLY A 386 -21.22 -8.08 19.54
N VAL A 387 -21.66 -7.41 18.46
CA VAL A 387 -23.07 -7.12 18.17
C VAL A 387 -23.61 -8.11 17.15
N ALA A 388 -24.78 -8.68 17.45
CA ALA A 388 -25.50 -9.59 16.57
C ALA A 388 -25.96 -8.91 15.28
N ILE A 389 -25.89 -9.65 14.16
CA ILE A 389 -26.41 -9.24 12.85
C ILE A 389 -27.67 -10.06 12.57
N THR A 390 -28.79 -9.61 13.14
CA THR A 390 -30.06 -10.37 13.16
C THR A 390 -30.50 -10.81 11.76
N ASN A 391 -30.41 -9.94 10.75
CA ASN A 391 -30.81 -10.28 9.38
C ASN A 391 -30.04 -11.49 8.83
N ASN A 392 -28.71 -11.52 9.02
CA ASN A 392 -27.87 -12.64 8.58
C ASN A 392 -28.16 -13.90 9.41
N GLN A 393 -28.34 -13.75 10.73
CA GLN A 393 -28.67 -14.88 11.61
C GLN A 393 -30.00 -15.54 11.20
N THR A 394 -31.05 -14.76 10.98
CA THR A 394 -32.35 -15.26 10.51
C THR A 394 -32.20 -15.95 9.16
N TYR A 395 -31.57 -15.29 8.19
CA TYR A 395 -31.40 -15.84 6.84
C TYR A 395 -30.61 -17.16 6.81
N ILE A 396 -29.46 -17.21 7.52
CA ILE A 396 -28.65 -18.43 7.62
C ILE A 396 -29.43 -19.55 8.31
N THR A 397 -30.16 -19.24 9.38
CA THR A 397 -30.96 -20.22 10.12
C THR A 397 -32.06 -20.81 9.22
N GLU A 398 -32.75 -19.98 8.45
CA GLU A 398 -33.80 -20.43 7.52
C GLU A 398 -33.23 -21.29 6.39
N HIS A 399 -32.16 -20.86 5.73
CA HIS A 399 -31.59 -21.59 4.59
C HIS A 399 -30.83 -22.86 5.02
N TRP A 400 -30.19 -22.84 6.19
CA TRP A 400 -29.44 -23.99 6.69
C TRP A 400 -30.36 -25.02 7.35
N LEU A 401 -31.23 -24.61 8.29
CA LEU A 401 -32.01 -25.54 9.14
C LEU A 401 -33.39 -25.88 8.59
N ARG A 402 -34.07 -25.03 7.80
CA ARG A 402 -35.44 -25.34 7.32
C ARG A 402 -35.47 -26.25 6.09
N ARG A 403 -34.43 -26.24 5.24
CA ARG A 403 -34.40 -27.10 4.04
C ARG A 403 -34.31 -28.60 4.36
N ASP A 404 -33.89 -28.98 5.56
CA ASP A 404 -33.82 -30.39 5.97
C ASP A 404 -35.19 -30.94 6.47
N LYS A 405 -36.25 -30.10 6.51
CA LYS A 405 -37.62 -30.50 6.94
C LYS A 405 -38.57 -30.84 5.79
N VAL A 406 -38.14 -30.86 4.52
CA VAL A 406 -39.03 -31.07 3.35
C VAL A 406 -38.79 -32.42 2.66
N THR A 407 -38.07 -33.34 3.31
CA THR A 407 -37.89 -34.72 2.80
C THR A 407 -38.11 -35.74 3.91
N GLU A 408 -39.32 -35.79 4.43
CA GLU A 408 -39.91 -37.00 5.03
C GLU A 408 -41.23 -37.32 4.34
#